data_AF-A0A931R409-F1
#
_entry.id   AF-A0A931R409-F1
#
_cell.length_a   1.000
_cell.length_b   1.000
_cell.length_c   1.000
_cell.angle_alpha   90.00
_cell.angle_beta   90.00
_cell.angle_gamma   90.00
#
_symmetry.space_group_name_H-M   'P 1'
#
loop_
_entity.id
_entity.type
_entity.pdbx_description
1 polymer ?
#
loop_
_entity_poly.entity_id
_entity_poly.type
_entity_poly.pdbx_seq_one_letter_code
_entity_poly.pdbx_strand_id
1 'polypeptide(L)' 'MLRQIGCESILIIRDENRKVHAFYNVCRHRGSRLCTEETGSAKSVLQCQYHAWTY' A
#
# COMPACT_ATOMS: atom_id res chain seq x y z
N MET A 1 6.72 -1.28 -2.08
CA MET A 1 7.74 -1.63 -1.05
C MET A 1 7.15 -1.38 0.32
N LEU A 2 7.28 -2.32 1.24
CA LEU A 2 6.84 -2.17 2.62
C LEU A 2 8.01 -1.85 3.54
N ARG A 3 7.81 -0.91 4.46
CA ARG A 3 8.78 -0.56 5.50
C ARG A 3 8.08 -0.38 6.84
N GLN A 4 8.76 -0.76 7.90
CA GLN A 4 8.33 -0.52 9.27
C GLN A 4 8.96 0.79 9.75
N ILE A 5 8.14 1.72 10.25
CA ILE A 5 8.60 2.96 10.86
C ILE A 5 7.96 3.04 12.24
N GLY A 6 8.75 2.81 13.29
CA GLY A 6 8.22 2.60 14.64
C GLY A 6 7.24 1.42 14.67
N CYS A 7 6.02 1.64 15.16
CA CYS A 7 4.96 0.64 15.19
C CYS A 7 4.14 0.57 13.89
N GLU A 8 4.42 1.44 12.92
CA GLU A 8 3.59 1.63 11.73
C GLU A 8 4.15 0.90 10.51
N SER A 9 3.27 0.20 9.79
CA SER A 9 3.58 -0.42 8.49
C SER A 9 3.29 0.59 7.38
N ILE A 10 4.33 0.96 6.63
CA ILE A 10 4.27 1.99 5.59
C ILE A 10 4.46 1.36 4.21
N LEU A 11 3.49 1.60 3.34
CA LEU A 11 3.54 1.25 1.93
C LEU A 11 4.14 2.41 1.13
N ILE A 12 5.31 2.16 0.55
CA ILE A 12 6.02 3.08 -0.33
C ILE A 12 5.82 2.64 -1.78
N ILE A 13 5.28 3.54 -2.60
CA ILE A 13 5.00 3.31 -4.02
C ILE A 13 5.67 4.39 -4.87
N ARG A 14 5.98 4.05 -6.12
CA ARG A 14 6.39 5.03 -7.13
C ARG A 14 5.30 5.08 -8.19
N ASP A 15 4.83 6.27 -8.53
CA ASP A 15 3.85 6.45 -9.59
C ASP A 15 4.50 6.50 -10.99
N GLU A 16 3.66 6.61 -12.02
CA GLU A 16 4.08 6.72 -13.42
C GLU A 16 4.91 7.97 -13.72
N ASN A 17 4.73 9.04 -12.94
CA ASN A 17 5.51 10.27 -13.01
C ASN A 17 6.85 10.16 -12.24
N ARG A 18 7.22 8.96 -11.80
CA ARG A 18 8.40 8.65 -10.99
C ARG A 18 8.40 9.32 -9.61
N LYS A 19 7.27 9.86 -9.16
CA LYS A 19 7.14 10.44 -7.81
C LYS A 19 6.95 9.32 -6.79
N VAL A 20 7.63 9.46 -5.66
CA VAL A 20 7.52 8.53 -4.54
C VAL A 20 6.43 9.01 -3.59
N HIS A 21 5.58 8.08 -3.17
CA HIS A 21 4.52 8.29 -2.18
C HIS A 21 4.66 7.28 -1.05
N ALA A 22 4.22 7.65 0.14
CA ALA A 22 4.22 6.79 1.31
C ALA A 22 2.87 6.89 2.03
N PHE A 23 2.25 5.74 2.32
CA PHE A 23 0.95 5.64 2.96
C PHE A 23 1.01 4.62 4.10
N TYR A 24 0.12 4.75 5.09
CA TYR A 24 -0.13 3.63 6.00
C TYR A 24 -0.62 2.42 5.20
N ASN A 25 -0.06 1.25 5.48
CA ASN A 25 -0.44 -0.02 4.87
C ASN A 25 -1.76 -0.55 5.48
N VAL A 26 -2.79 0.28 5.48
CA VAL A 26 -4.06 0.05 6.16
C VAL A 26 -5.19 0.57 5.30
N CYS A 27 -6.19 -0.28 5.05
CA CYS A 27 -7.37 0.09 4.31
C CYS A 27 -8.28 1.00 5.16
N ARG A 28 -8.64 2.17 4.61
CA ARG A 28 -9.54 3.13 5.24
C ARG A 28 -10.98 2.63 5.47
N HIS A 29 -11.39 1.54 4.83
CA HIS A 29 -12.73 0.97 5.04
C HIS A 29 -12.84 0.27 6.41
N ARG A 30 -12.03 -0.76 6.66
CA ARG A 30 -12.08 -1.58 7.88
C ARG A 30 -10.72 -2.03 8.42
N GLY A 31 -9.64 -1.34 8.05
CA GLY A 31 -8.33 -1.53 8.68
C GLY A 31 -7.52 -2.74 8.20
N SER A 32 -7.94 -3.46 7.16
CA SER A 32 -7.16 -4.58 6.61
C SER A 32 -5.85 -4.09 5.97
N ARG A 33 -4.79 -4.91 6.00
CA ARG A 33 -3.54 -4.60 5.30
C ARG A 33 -3.77 -4.56 3.80
N LEU A 34 -3.15 -3.58 3.13
CA LEU A 34 -3.29 -3.38 1.67
C LEU A 34 -2.32 -4.25 0.88
N CYS A 35 -1.10 -4.42 1.40
CA CYS A 35 -0.06 -5.20 0.78
C CYS A 35 0.67 -6.05 1.84
N THR A 36 1.01 -7.28 1.48
CA THR A 36 1.79 -8.20 2.31
C THR A 36 3.18 -8.48 1.73
N GLU A 37 3.40 -8.16 0.45
CA GLU A 37 4.67 -8.35 -0.24
C GLU A 37 5.66 -7.25 0.14
N GLU A 38 6.88 -7.62 0.53
CA GLU A 38 7.90 -6.63 0.94
C GLU A 38 8.29 -5.68 -0.20
N THR A 39 8.34 -6.20 -1.42
CA THR A 39 8.68 -5.45 -2.65
C THR A 39 7.96 -6.04 -3.83
N GLY A 40 7.69 -5.22 -4.84
CA GLY A 40 7.02 -5.64 -6.06
C GLY A 40 6.53 -4.45 -6.85
N SER A 41 5.94 -4.76 -8.00
CA SER A 41 5.23 -3.79 -8.84
C SER A 41 3.74 -4.06 -8.72
N ALA A 42 2.99 -3.09 -8.21
CA ALA A 42 1.54 -3.16 -8.25
C ALA A 42 1.04 -3.03 -9.70
N LYS A 43 -0.16 -3.54 -9.97
CA LYS A 43 -0.91 -3.18 -11.19
C LYS A 43 -1.30 -1.70 -11.15
N SER A 44 -2.06 -1.23 -12.14
CA SER A 44 -2.52 0.16 -12.22
C SER A 44 -3.31 0.66 -11.00
N VAL A 45 -3.82 -0.24 -10.14
CA VAL A 45 -4.58 0.09 -8.93
C VAL A 45 -4.16 -0.79 -7.75
N LEU A 46 -4.20 -0.23 -6.55
CA LEU A 46 -3.99 -0.98 -5.31
C LEU A 46 -5.35 -1.41 -4.77
N GLN A 47 -5.66 -2.70 -4.87
CA GLN A 47 -6.94 -3.23 -4.41
C GLN A 47 -6.82 -3.92 -3.05
N CYS A 48 -7.68 -3.53 -2.12
CA CYS A 48 -7.81 -4.19 -0.83
C CYS A 48 -8.49 -5.56 -0.97
N GLN A 49 -7.85 -6.61 -0.47
CA GLN A 49 -8.34 -8.00 -0.54
C GLN A 49 -9.61 -8.30 0.28
N TYR A 50 -10.05 -7.36 1.13
CA TYR A 50 -11.22 -7.60 1.98
C TYR A 50 -12.55 -7.32 1.27
N HIS A 51 -12.72 -6.09 0.76
CA HIS A 51 -13.96 -5.65 0.11
C HIS A 51 -13.71 -4.97 -1.24
N ALA A 52 -12.57 -5.29 -1.87
CA ALA A 52 -12.21 -4.79 -3.18
C ALA A 52 -12.10 -3.25 -3.31
N TRP A 53 -11.96 -2.52 -2.20
CA TRP A 53 -11.73 -1.06 -2.22
C TRP A 53 -10.41 -0.77 -2.94
N THR A 54 -10.45 0.09 -3.94
CA THR A 54 -9.28 0.46 -4.75
C THR A 54 -8.74 1.84 -4.38
N TYR A 55 -7.42 1.97 -4.39
CA TYR A 55 -6.65 3.22 -4.28
C TYR A 55 -5.97 3.51 -5.61
#